data_AF-A0A1G1G2R7-F1
#
_entry.id   AF-A0A1G1G2R7-F1
#
_cell.length_a   1.000
_cell.length_b   1.000
_cell.length_c   1.000
_cell.angle_alpha   90.00
_cell.angle_beta   90.00
_cell.angle_gamma   90.00
#
_symmetry.space_group_name_H-M   'P 1'
#
loop_
_entity.id
_entity.type
_entity.pdbx_description
1 polymer ?
#
loop_
_entity_poly.entity_id
_entity_poly.type
_entity_poly.pdbx_seq_one_letter_code
_entity_poly.pdbx_strand_id
1 'polypeptide(L)'
;MDSPLKFLEIASPDKHGHFRRHDLGMFEYSYKAEIAGVHQMTETEKLYRLRILDPAERRGFSFKAGQFLMLEVPGIGEAPFGISSPPGSGGDVELCIRKAGNLTNFLARAGRGMRVGIRGPFGTSFPMEEMHGQHILLIAGGLGLAPLRAPIGYVQQNRGLFKNVDIIYGAKHPSQLLFTYQYDLWRKEDMSLTIIVERPDEAWKGPVGMITRVLEQMADERDRSFVKHTNAIVCGPPVMFKSVCDMLTAA
;
A
#
# COMPACT_ATOMS: atom_id res chain seq x y z
N MET A 1 14.65 -8.20 30.14
CA MET A 1 14.22 -6.79 30.08
C MET A 1 13.34 -6.66 28.84
N ASP A 2 12.05 -6.85 29.04
CA ASP A 2 11.02 -6.78 28.00
C ASP A 2 10.77 -5.31 27.66
N SER A 3 11.35 -4.84 26.55
CA SER A 3 10.79 -3.68 25.88
C SER A 3 9.56 -4.17 25.12
N PRO A 4 8.35 -3.63 25.35
CA PRO A 4 7.21 -3.93 24.50
C PRO A 4 7.57 -3.59 23.05
N LEU A 5 7.05 -4.40 22.11
CA LEU A 5 7.17 -4.14 20.68
C LEU A 5 6.73 -2.70 20.38
N LYS A 6 7.58 -1.93 19.70
CA LYS A 6 7.28 -0.54 19.37
C LYS A 6 6.24 -0.51 18.24
N PHE A 7 5.00 -0.22 18.58
CA PHE A 7 3.95 0.05 17.61
C PHE A 7 4.13 1.47 17.05
N LEU A 8 4.31 1.59 15.74
CA LEU A 8 4.27 2.87 15.04
C LEU A 8 2.95 3.00 14.28
N GLU A 9 2.02 3.77 14.83
CA GLU A 9 0.82 4.17 14.11
C GLU A 9 1.15 5.29 13.12
N ILE A 10 1.28 4.94 11.84
CA ILE A 10 1.60 5.89 10.77
C ILE A 10 0.44 6.86 10.51
N ALA A 11 -0.78 6.48 10.90
CA ALA A 11 -1.97 7.33 10.84
C ALA A 11 -2.11 8.28 12.05
N SER A 12 -1.30 8.12 13.10
CA SER A 12 -1.37 8.96 14.30
C SER A 12 -0.68 10.31 14.06
N PRO A 13 -1.29 11.43 14.50
CA PRO A 13 -0.78 12.77 14.24
C PRO A 13 0.55 13.11 14.91
N ASP A 14 0.99 12.36 15.93
CA ASP A 14 2.15 12.72 16.74
C ASP A 14 3.14 11.55 16.88
N LYS A 15 4.34 11.69 16.28
CA LYS A 15 5.65 11.20 16.83
C LYS A 15 6.85 11.22 15.87
N HIS A 16 6.73 11.67 14.62
CA HIS A 16 7.90 11.77 13.72
C HIS A 16 8.11 13.21 13.32
N GLY A 17 9.32 13.73 13.56
CA GLY A 17 9.71 15.13 13.41
C GLY A 17 9.06 15.79 12.21
N HIS A 18 8.13 16.69 12.49
CA HIS A 18 7.47 17.51 11.50
C HIS A 18 8.49 18.41 10.79
N PHE A 19 9.00 17.97 9.65
CA PHE A 19 9.07 18.93 8.55
C PHE A 19 7.62 19.20 8.15
N ARG A 20 7.24 20.47 7.91
CA ARG A 20 5.97 20.91 7.27
C ARG A 20 4.84 21.46 8.17
N ARG A 21 5.11 22.25 9.22
CA ARG A 21 4.09 23.20 9.75
C ARG A 21 4.24 24.65 9.25
N HIS A 22 5.39 25.00 8.65
CA HIS A 22 5.71 26.38 8.29
C HIS A 22 5.71 26.68 6.77
N ASP A 23 5.53 25.68 5.92
CA ASP A 23 5.51 25.86 4.46
C ASP A 23 4.08 25.71 3.93
N LEU A 24 3.30 26.78 4.07
CA LEU A 24 1.92 26.86 3.58
C LEU A 24 1.84 26.74 2.06
N GLY A 25 2.92 27.09 1.34
CA GLY A 25 2.97 27.03 -0.12
C GLY A 25 2.79 25.62 -0.66
N MET A 26 3.23 24.59 0.08
CA MET A 26 2.99 23.19 -0.29
C MET A 26 1.51 22.77 -0.30
N PHE A 27 0.65 23.46 0.46
CA PHE A 27 -0.79 23.14 0.52
C PHE A 27 -1.60 23.87 -0.56
N GLU A 28 -1.11 25.02 -1.00
CA GLU A 28 -1.66 25.83 -2.08
C GLU A 28 -1.25 25.31 -3.46
N TYR A 29 -0.12 24.59 -3.53
CA TYR A 29 0.45 24.13 -4.78
C TYR A 29 -0.14 22.78 -5.23
N SER A 30 -0.76 22.80 -6.42
CA SER A 30 -1.32 21.63 -7.10
C SER A 30 -0.60 21.40 -8.42
N TYR A 31 -0.05 20.20 -8.59
CA TYR A 31 0.54 19.78 -9.85
C TYR A 31 -0.57 19.53 -10.87
N LYS A 32 -0.48 20.16 -12.04
CA LYS A 32 -1.36 19.84 -13.15
C LYS A 32 -0.97 18.48 -13.71
N ALA A 33 -1.92 17.56 -13.76
CA ALA A 33 -1.69 16.20 -14.18
C ALA A 33 -2.75 15.70 -15.17
N GLU A 34 -2.48 14.54 -15.76
CA GLU A 34 -3.45 13.78 -16.53
C GLU A 34 -3.47 12.31 -16.13
N ILE A 35 -4.60 11.66 -16.39
CA ILE A 35 -4.69 10.20 -16.38
C ILE A 35 -3.98 9.66 -17.63
N ALA A 36 -2.75 9.19 -17.48
CA ALA A 36 -1.96 8.62 -18.58
C ALA A 36 -2.38 7.16 -18.91
N GLY A 37 -2.99 6.45 -17.97
CA GLY A 37 -3.48 5.08 -18.17
C GLY A 37 -4.50 4.66 -17.14
N VAL A 38 -5.36 3.70 -17.51
CA VAL A 38 -6.37 3.10 -16.64
C VAL A 38 -6.36 1.60 -16.86
N HIS A 39 -6.23 0.83 -15.78
CA HIS A 39 -6.28 -0.62 -15.82
C HIS A 39 -7.37 -1.11 -14.86
N GLN A 40 -8.27 -1.96 -15.34
CA GLN A 40 -9.29 -2.59 -14.49
C GLN A 40 -8.64 -3.65 -13.60
N MET A 41 -8.84 -3.56 -12.28
CA MET A 41 -8.28 -4.54 -11.33
C MET A 41 -9.34 -5.57 -10.91
N THR A 42 -10.54 -5.11 -10.55
CA THR A 42 -11.70 -5.93 -10.15
C THR A 42 -12.96 -5.34 -10.76
N GLU A 43 -14.16 -5.71 -10.34
CA GLU A 43 -15.39 -5.02 -10.74
C GLU A 43 -15.43 -3.54 -10.26
N THR A 44 -14.89 -3.25 -9.08
CA THR A 44 -15.03 -1.94 -8.42
C THR A 44 -13.73 -1.14 -8.33
N GLU A 45 -12.58 -1.76 -8.54
CA GLU A 45 -11.27 -1.11 -8.47
C GLU A 45 -10.62 -0.91 -9.85
N LYS A 46 -10.07 0.28 -10.05
CA LYS A 46 -9.22 0.63 -11.20
C LYS A 46 -7.89 1.19 -10.72
N LEU A 47 -6.82 0.84 -11.42
CA LEU A 47 -5.49 1.41 -11.26
C LEU A 47 -5.31 2.55 -12.26
N TYR A 48 -5.12 3.76 -11.77
CA TYR A 48 -4.88 4.96 -12.56
C TYR A 48 -3.39 5.28 -12.54
N ARG A 49 -2.79 5.41 -13.73
CA ARG A 49 -1.46 6.00 -13.88
C ARG A 49 -1.63 7.48 -14.13
N LEU A 50 -1.05 8.28 -13.25
CA LEU A 50 -1.10 9.73 -13.30
C LEU A 50 0.24 10.28 -13.76
N ARG A 51 0.20 11.30 -14.61
CA ARG A 51 1.38 11.96 -15.14
C ARG A 51 1.28 13.46 -14.88
N ILE A 52 2.25 13.99 -14.15
CA ILE A 52 2.45 15.44 -14.02
C ILE A 52 2.84 15.99 -15.40
N LEU A 53 2.17 17.06 -15.83
CA LEU A 53 2.26 17.58 -17.19
C LEU A 53 3.56 18.36 -17.42
N ASP A 54 3.95 19.18 -16.46
CA ASP A 54 5.20 19.91 -16.56
C ASP A 54 6.38 18.94 -16.40
N PRO A 55 7.29 18.82 -17.40
CA PRO A 55 8.38 17.87 -17.34
C PRO A 55 9.40 18.16 -16.23
N ALA A 56 9.59 19.41 -15.83
CA ALA A 56 10.50 19.79 -14.76
C ALA A 56 9.89 19.43 -13.40
N GLU A 57 8.62 19.76 -13.18
CA GLU A 57 7.88 19.35 -11.98
C GLU A 57 7.83 17.82 -11.87
N ARG A 58 7.54 17.11 -12.97
CA ARG A 58 7.52 15.65 -13.01
C ARG A 58 8.87 15.02 -12.63
N ARG A 59 9.98 15.61 -13.05
CA ARG A 59 11.33 15.14 -12.69
C ARG A 59 11.67 15.46 -11.23
N GLY A 60 11.19 16.58 -10.70
CA GLY A 60 11.40 16.97 -9.31
C GLY A 60 10.48 16.26 -8.32
N PHE A 61 9.36 15.71 -8.79
CA PHE A 61 8.41 15.01 -7.96
C PHE A 61 8.97 13.70 -7.41
N SER A 62 9.05 13.58 -6.09
CA SER A 62 9.51 12.39 -5.39
C SER A 62 8.62 12.11 -4.19
N PHE A 63 8.51 10.83 -3.81
CA PHE A 63 7.74 10.36 -2.66
C PHE A 63 8.41 9.12 -2.06
N LYS A 64 8.00 8.77 -0.85
CA LYS A 64 8.42 7.56 -0.14
C LYS A 64 7.27 6.57 -0.02
N ALA A 65 7.58 5.28 0.12
CA ALA A 65 6.58 4.24 0.36
C ALA A 65 5.75 4.56 1.62
N GLY A 66 4.43 4.39 1.54
CA GLY A 66 3.49 4.72 2.62
C GLY A 66 2.88 6.12 2.53
N GLN A 67 3.39 6.98 1.64
CA GLN A 67 2.78 8.29 1.40
C GLN A 67 1.55 8.20 0.49
N PHE A 68 0.73 9.25 0.55
CA PHE A 68 -0.50 9.39 -0.24
C PHE A 68 -0.53 10.72 -1.01
N LEU A 69 -1.43 10.81 -1.98
CA LEU A 69 -1.72 12.02 -2.74
C LEU A 69 -3.18 12.43 -2.56
N MET A 70 -3.43 13.74 -2.59
CA MET A 70 -4.77 14.25 -2.85
C MET A 70 -4.96 14.29 -4.36
N LEU A 71 -5.91 13.50 -4.87
CA LEU A 71 -6.31 13.55 -6.27
C LEU A 71 -7.55 14.43 -6.40
N GLU A 72 -7.40 15.50 -7.17
CA GLU A 72 -8.46 16.47 -7.46
C GLU A 72 -9.03 16.23 -8.86
N VAL A 73 -10.35 16.24 -8.96
CA VAL A 73 -11.07 16.37 -10.22
C VAL A 73 -11.77 17.74 -10.24
N PRO A 74 -11.36 18.67 -11.11
CA PRO A 74 -11.92 20.02 -11.16
C PRO A 74 -13.44 20.01 -11.27
N GLY A 75 -14.11 20.76 -10.38
CA GLY A 75 -15.58 20.85 -10.31
C GLY A 75 -16.29 19.66 -9.66
N ILE A 76 -15.57 18.60 -9.28
CA ILE A 76 -16.15 17.41 -8.61
C ILE A 76 -15.67 17.31 -7.15
N GLY A 77 -14.38 17.55 -6.91
CA GLY A 77 -13.80 17.52 -5.57
C GLY A 77 -12.45 16.79 -5.51
N GLU A 78 -11.97 16.55 -4.30
CA GLU A 78 -10.69 15.89 -4.04
C GLU A 78 -10.78 14.84 -2.93
N ALA A 79 -9.91 13.85 -2.95
CA ALA A 79 -9.78 12.86 -1.87
C ALA A 79 -8.35 12.28 -1.79
N PRO A 80 -7.95 11.78 -0.60
CA PRO A 80 -6.65 11.14 -0.42
C PRO A 80 -6.63 9.70 -0.94
N PHE A 81 -5.54 9.31 -1.59
CA PHE A 81 -5.27 7.95 -2.04
C PHE A 81 -3.81 7.57 -1.82
N GLY A 82 -3.58 6.42 -1.19
CA GLY A 82 -2.24 5.88 -0.99
C GLY A 82 -1.54 5.58 -2.31
N ILE A 83 -0.28 5.97 -2.42
CA ILE A 83 0.50 5.75 -3.64
C ILE A 83 0.76 4.25 -3.79
N SER A 84 0.37 3.70 -4.95
CA SER A 84 0.48 2.27 -5.26
C SER A 84 1.68 1.91 -6.13
N SER A 85 2.34 2.90 -6.76
CA SER A 85 3.58 2.68 -7.50
C SER A 85 4.80 2.69 -6.56
N PRO A 86 5.84 1.90 -6.85
CA PRO A 86 7.10 1.97 -6.09
C PRO A 86 7.76 3.35 -6.23
N PRO A 87 8.49 3.85 -5.21
CA PRO A 87 9.32 5.04 -5.35
C PRO A 87 10.31 4.91 -6.52
N GLY A 88 10.66 6.05 -7.15
CA GLY A 88 11.68 6.08 -8.21
C GLY A 88 11.24 5.56 -9.59
N SER A 89 9.96 5.23 -9.80
CA SER A 89 9.43 4.64 -11.04
C SER A 89 9.30 5.60 -12.26
N GLY A 90 10.16 6.62 -12.36
CA GLY A 90 10.26 7.44 -13.58
C GLY A 90 9.19 8.52 -13.77
N GLY A 91 8.61 9.02 -12.68
CA GLY A 91 7.82 10.26 -12.64
C GLY A 91 6.30 10.13 -12.84
N ASP A 92 5.82 9.00 -13.33
CA ASP A 92 4.38 8.68 -13.28
C ASP A 92 4.07 8.01 -11.93
N VAL A 93 2.92 8.34 -11.34
CA VAL A 93 2.46 7.80 -10.06
C VAL A 93 1.19 6.99 -10.26
N GLU A 94 1.07 5.83 -9.60
CA GLU A 94 -0.11 4.98 -9.73
C GLU A 94 -0.97 5.01 -8.46
N LEU A 95 -2.29 5.14 -8.63
CA LEU A 95 -3.29 5.09 -7.56
C LEU A 95 -4.33 4.01 -7.89
N CYS A 96 -4.53 3.04 -6.99
CA CYS A 96 -5.62 2.09 -7.10
C CYS A 96 -6.84 2.57 -6.32
N ILE A 97 -7.94 2.84 -7.03
CA ILE A 97 -9.11 3.53 -6.49
C ILE A 97 -10.34 2.64 -6.63
N ARG A 98 -11.04 2.46 -5.50
CA ARG A 98 -12.36 1.82 -5.44
C ARG A 98 -13.47 2.82 -5.72
N LYS A 99 -14.42 2.42 -6.55
CA LYS A 99 -15.70 3.10 -6.74
C LYS A 99 -16.56 3.00 -5.47
N ALA A 100 -16.69 4.10 -4.71
CA ALA A 100 -17.35 4.10 -3.40
C ALA A 100 -18.05 5.41 -2.99
N GLY A 101 -17.82 6.53 -3.69
CA GLY A 101 -18.39 7.83 -3.35
C GLY A 101 -18.43 8.76 -4.55
N ASN A 102 -18.90 10.00 -4.37
CA ASN A 102 -19.14 10.93 -5.49
C ASN A 102 -17.94 11.09 -6.43
N LEU A 103 -16.76 11.41 -5.88
CA LEU A 103 -15.53 11.57 -6.65
C LEU A 103 -15.09 10.25 -7.31
N THR A 104 -15.09 9.14 -6.58
CA THR A 104 -14.59 7.86 -7.12
C THR A 104 -15.57 7.21 -8.10
N ASN A 105 -16.87 7.47 -7.97
CA ASN A 105 -17.90 7.15 -8.96
C ASN A 105 -17.69 7.93 -10.26
N PHE A 106 -17.27 9.19 -10.15
CA PHE A 106 -16.87 9.97 -11.30
C PHE A 106 -15.62 9.37 -11.96
N LEU A 107 -14.55 9.16 -11.19
CA LEU A 107 -13.29 8.59 -11.68
C LEU A 107 -13.47 7.21 -12.32
N ALA A 108 -14.39 6.38 -11.81
CA ALA A 108 -14.70 5.07 -12.40
C ALA A 108 -15.16 5.15 -13.87
N ARG A 109 -15.63 6.32 -14.32
CA ARG A 109 -16.02 6.59 -15.72
C ARG A 109 -14.94 7.36 -16.48
N ALA A 110 -13.90 7.85 -15.79
CA ALA A 110 -12.80 8.59 -16.38
C ALA A 110 -11.91 7.68 -17.23
N GLY A 111 -11.34 8.27 -18.28
CA GLY A 111 -10.43 7.62 -19.21
C GLY A 111 -9.10 8.34 -19.32
N ARG A 112 -8.22 7.76 -20.13
CA ARG A 112 -6.92 8.35 -20.46
C ARG A 112 -7.09 9.75 -21.07
N GLY A 113 -6.18 10.67 -20.73
CA GLY A 113 -6.16 12.06 -21.19
C GLY A 113 -6.97 13.02 -20.33
N MET A 114 -7.77 12.53 -19.38
CA MET A 114 -8.51 13.39 -18.47
C MET A 114 -7.56 14.22 -17.60
N ARG A 115 -7.82 15.53 -17.51
CA ARG A 115 -7.09 16.46 -16.64
C ARG A 115 -7.52 16.32 -15.19
N VAL A 116 -6.54 16.27 -14.30
CA VAL A 116 -6.70 16.15 -12.84
C VAL A 116 -5.65 17.01 -12.13
N GLY A 117 -5.87 17.31 -10.86
CA GLY A 117 -4.89 17.94 -9.98
C GLY A 117 -4.30 16.92 -9.02
N ILE A 118 -3.03 17.08 -8.66
CA ILE A 118 -2.35 16.27 -7.65
C ILE A 118 -1.73 17.19 -6.61
N ARG A 119 -2.01 16.95 -5.33
CA ARG A 119 -1.28 17.58 -4.21
C ARG A 119 -0.58 16.53 -3.37
N GLY A 120 0.59 16.88 -2.84
CA GLY A 120 1.44 16.02 -2.03
C GLY A 120 2.84 15.84 -2.60
N PRO A 121 3.57 14.78 -2.20
CA PRO A 121 3.10 13.68 -1.36
C PRO A 121 2.89 14.08 0.11
N PHE A 122 1.87 13.48 0.73
CA PHE A 122 1.52 13.66 2.13
C PHE A 122 1.64 12.35 2.93
N GLY A 123 1.52 12.46 4.25
CA GLY A 123 1.59 11.32 5.16
C GLY A 123 3.00 10.93 5.56
N THR A 124 3.06 10.13 6.62
CA THR A 124 4.29 9.52 7.16
C THR A 124 4.65 8.31 6.32
N SER A 125 5.91 8.19 5.92
CA SER A 125 6.38 7.02 5.17
C SER A 125 6.58 5.81 6.08
N PHE A 126 6.49 4.61 5.50
CA PHE A 126 7.00 3.42 6.15
C PHE A 126 8.54 3.57 6.33
N PRO A 127 9.11 3.19 7.48
CA PRO A 127 10.55 3.34 7.75
C PRO A 127 11.34 2.23 7.06
N MET A 128 11.29 2.18 5.71
CA MET A 128 11.84 1.08 4.91
C MET A 128 13.34 0.90 5.11
N GLU A 129 14.08 2.00 5.27
CA GLU A 129 15.53 1.98 5.52
C GLU A 129 15.88 1.39 6.88
N GLU A 130 15.06 1.63 7.91
CA GLU A 130 15.28 1.09 9.26
C GLU A 130 15.06 -0.43 9.31
N MET A 131 14.33 -0.99 8.33
CA MET A 131 14.06 -2.42 8.22
C MET A 131 15.14 -3.21 7.47
N HIS A 132 16.20 -2.55 6.99
CA HIS A 132 17.32 -3.23 6.31
C HIS A 132 18.01 -4.23 7.25
N GLY A 133 18.36 -5.40 6.73
CA GLY A 133 18.97 -6.50 7.48
C GLY A 133 18.01 -7.29 8.38
N GLN A 134 16.70 -7.01 8.32
CA GLN A 134 15.65 -7.65 9.13
C GLN A 134 14.68 -8.46 8.26
N HIS A 135 13.88 -9.31 8.90
CA HIS A 135 12.74 -9.96 8.23
C HIS A 135 11.59 -8.96 8.11
N ILE A 136 10.80 -9.06 7.04
CA ILE A 136 9.66 -8.17 6.81
C ILE A 136 8.40 -8.98 6.51
N LEU A 137 7.31 -8.58 7.16
CA LEU A 137 5.98 -9.15 7.01
C LEU A 137 5.02 -8.07 6.50
N LEU A 138 4.50 -8.26 5.29
CA LEU A 138 3.62 -7.31 4.60
C LEU A 138 2.19 -7.89 4.58
N ILE A 139 1.29 -7.30 5.37
CA ILE A 139 -0.05 -7.85 5.62
C ILE A 139 -1.12 -6.93 5.05
N ALA A 140 -1.81 -7.41 4.02
CA ALA A 140 -2.81 -6.65 3.28
C ALA A 140 -4.22 -7.25 3.41
N GLY A 141 -5.24 -6.41 3.55
CA GLY A 141 -6.64 -6.80 3.44
C GLY A 141 -7.40 -5.99 2.39
N GLY A 142 -8.00 -6.67 1.41
CA GLY A 142 -8.81 -6.05 0.36
C GLY A 142 -8.06 -4.93 -0.37
N LEU A 143 -8.59 -3.70 -0.29
CA LEU A 143 -7.96 -2.52 -0.90
C LEU A 143 -6.64 -2.12 -0.23
N GLY A 144 -6.34 -2.62 0.97
CA GLY A 144 -5.08 -2.35 1.68
C GLY A 144 -3.83 -2.82 0.93
N LEU A 145 -3.96 -3.73 -0.04
CA LEU A 145 -2.84 -4.09 -0.91
C LEU A 145 -2.39 -2.93 -1.82
N ALA A 146 -3.30 -2.00 -2.15
CA ALA A 146 -2.97 -0.83 -2.97
C ALA A 146 -1.84 0.03 -2.39
N PRO A 147 -1.93 0.57 -1.16
CA PRO A 147 -0.83 1.31 -0.54
C PRO A 147 0.36 0.41 -0.17
N LEU A 148 0.17 -0.90 0.01
CA LEU A 148 1.29 -1.83 0.26
C LEU A 148 2.05 -2.22 -1.00
N ARG A 149 1.52 -1.95 -2.19
CA ARG A 149 2.26 -2.20 -3.44
C ARG A 149 3.52 -1.34 -3.56
N ALA A 150 3.52 -0.12 -2.99
CA ALA A 150 4.70 0.73 -2.96
C ALA A 150 5.86 0.15 -2.11
N PRO A 151 5.67 -0.23 -0.82
CA PRO A 151 6.71 -0.90 -0.05
C PRO A 151 7.08 -2.28 -0.59
N ILE A 152 6.14 -3.06 -1.16
CA ILE A 152 6.48 -4.31 -1.87
C ILE A 152 7.48 -4.00 -3.00
N GLY A 153 7.19 -3.03 -3.85
CA GLY A 153 8.10 -2.66 -4.93
C GLY A 153 9.44 -2.09 -4.47
N TYR A 154 9.47 -1.37 -3.34
CA TYR A 154 10.74 -0.95 -2.73
C TYR A 154 11.57 -2.17 -2.31
N VAL A 155 10.95 -3.18 -1.69
CA VAL A 155 11.62 -4.44 -1.33
C VAL A 155 12.10 -5.17 -2.57
N GLN A 156 11.31 -5.24 -3.65
CA GLN A 156 11.73 -5.84 -4.92
C GLN A 156 13.00 -5.19 -5.49
N GLN A 157 13.01 -3.85 -5.56
CA GLN A 157 14.15 -3.08 -6.08
C GLN A 157 15.41 -3.22 -5.21
N ASN A 158 15.25 -3.53 -3.92
CA ASN A 158 16.31 -3.58 -2.93
C ASN A 158 16.39 -4.96 -2.24
N ARG A 159 16.02 -6.04 -2.94
CA ARG A 159 15.78 -7.36 -2.33
C ARG A 159 16.94 -7.84 -1.46
N GLY A 160 18.18 -7.57 -1.89
CA GLY A 160 19.40 -7.94 -1.16
C GLY A 160 19.61 -7.23 0.19
N LEU A 161 18.84 -6.20 0.51
CA LEU A 161 18.90 -5.48 1.78
C LEU A 161 17.96 -6.09 2.85
N PHE A 162 17.13 -7.07 2.50
CA PHE A 162 16.16 -7.68 3.41
C PHE A 162 16.47 -9.17 3.61
N LYS A 163 16.13 -9.72 4.79
CA LYS A 163 16.20 -11.16 5.05
C LYS A 163 15.02 -11.87 4.39
N ASN A 164 14.14 -12.53 5.16
CA ASN A 164 12.94 -13.14 4.61
C ASN A 164 11.87 -12.07 4.42
N VAL A 165 11.12 -12.19 3.32
CA VAL A 165 10.02 -11.30 2.95
C VAL A 165 8.76 -12.15 2.80
N ASP A 166 7.79 -11.94 3.68
CA ASP A 166 6.50 -12.65 3.65
C ASP A 166 5.38 -11.65 3.35
N ILE A 167 4.57 -11.95 2.34
CA ILE A 167 3.37 -11.20 1.99
C ILE A 167 2.15 -12.06 2.32
N ILE A 168 1.26 -11.54 3.16
CA ILE A 168 -0.04 -12.15 3.45
C ILE A 168 -1.13 -11.24 2.91
N TYR A 169 -1.96 -11.76 2.01
CA TYR A 169 -3.04 -11.01 1.41
C TYR A 169 -4.40 -11.68 1.60
N GLY A 170 -5.31 -10.98 2.28
CA GLY A 170 -6.70 -11.40 2.48
C GLY A 170 -7.67 -10.66 1.57
N ALA A 171 -8.64 -11.38 1.00
CA ALA A 171 -9.78 -10.78 0.30
C ALA A 171 -11.09 -11.51 0.66
N LYS A 172 -12.24 -10.87 0.44
CA LYS A 172 -13.52 -11.54 0.73
C LYS A 172 -13.82 -12.66 -0.26
N HIS A 173 -13.60 -12.39 -1.55
CA HIS A 173 -13.80 -13.33 -2.66
C HIS A 173 -12.58 -13.35 -3.58
N PRO A 174 -12.29 -14.46 -4.29
CA PRO A 174 -11.22 -14.52 -5.29
C PRO A 174 -11.32 -13.42 -6.36
N SER A 175 -12.53 -13.05 -6.78
CA SER A 175 -12.79 -11.98 -7.78
C SER A 175 -12.38 -10.58 -7.31
N GLN A 176 -12.06 -10.41 -6.02
CA GLN A 176 -11.65 -9.13 -5.43
C GLN A 176 -10.13 -9.04 -5.23
N LEU A 177 -9.37 -10.05 -5.65
CA LEU A 177 -7.92 -10.04 -5.54
C LEU A 177 -7.31 -8.98 -6.46
N LEU A 178 -6.53 -8.07 -5.87
CA LEU A 178 -5.86 -7.00 -6.61
C LEU A 178 -4.49 -7.43 -7.12
N PHE A 179 -4.10 -6.91 -8.28
CA PHE A 179 -2.75 -7.07 -8.85
C PHE A 179 -2.32 -8.53 -9.09
N THR A 180 -3.26 -9.41 -9.41
CA THR A 180 -3.00 -10.85 -9.64
C THR A 180 -1.87 -11.12 -10.63
N TYR A 181 -1.69 -10.24 -11.63
CA TYR A 181 -0.62 -10.29 -12.62
C TYR A 181 0.81 -10.11 -12.04
N GLN A 182 0.98 -9.65 -10.79
CA GLN A 182 2.27 -9.49 -10.13
C GLN A 182 2.66 -10.65 -9.21
N TYR A 183 1.74 -11.57 -8.91
CA TYR A 183 1.97 -12.59 -7.88
C TYR A 183 3.12 -13.52 -8.21
N ASP A 184 3.25 -13.93 -9.47
CA ASP A 184 4.35 -14.79 -9.90
C ASP A 184 5.69 -14.06 -9.93
N LEU A 185 5.68 -12.75 -10.21
CA LEU A 185 6.89 -11.93 -10.10
C LEU A 185 7.36 -11.85 -8.66
N TRP A 186 6.44 -11.59 -7.72
CA TRP A 186 6.76 -11.53 -6.30
C TRP A 186 7.38 -12.82 -5.79
N ARG A 187 6.81 -13.97 -6.18
CA ARG A 187 7.36 -15.29 -5.83
C ARG A 187 8.74 -15.56 -6.43
N LYS A 188 8.97 -15.13 -7.68
CA LYS A 188 10.26 -15.31 -8.37
C LYS A 188 11.38 -14.47 -7.76
N GLU A 189 11.05 -13.34 -7.15
CA GLU A 189 12.01 -12.45 -6.49
C GLU A 189 12.23 -12.80 -5.00
N ASP A 190 12.10 -14.07 -4.66
CA ASP A 190 12.36 -14.61 -3.32
C ASP A 190 11.52 -13.91 -2.24
N MET A 191 10.23 -13.69 -2.54
CA MET A 191 9.24 -13.26 -1.55
C MET A 191 8.14 -14.33 -1.45
N SER A 192 7.80 -14.72 -0.22
CA SER A 192 6.67 -15.60 0.04
C SER A 192 5.36 -14.84 -0.14
N LEU A 193 4.37 -15.48 -0.76
CA LEU A 193 3.04 -14.89 -0.96
C LEU A 193 1.95 -15.89 -0.60
N THR A 194 1.32 -15.65 0.54
CA THR A 194 0.14 -16.38 1.02
C THR A 194 -1.12 -15.57 0.76
N ILE A 195 -2.06 -16.15 0.03
CA ILE A 195 -3.34 -15.52 -0.28
C ILE A 195 -4.45 -16.32 0.39
N ILE A 196 -5.34 -15.63 1.09
CA ILE A 196 -6.47 -16.24 1.78
C ILE A 196 -7.76 -15.53 1.40
N VAL A 197 -8.83 -16.29 1.19
CA VAL A 197 -10.16 -15.72 0.91
C VAL A 197 -11.18 -16.16 1.94
N GLU A 198 -12.12 -15.29 2.30
CA GLU A 198 -13.19 -15.64 3.25
C GLU A 198 -14.26 -16.52 2.59
N ARG A 199 -14.57 -16.27 1.31
CA ARG A 199 -15.66 -16.91 0.56
C ARG A 199 -15.12 -17.40 -0.79
N PRO A 200 -14.67 -18.67 -0.86
CA PRO A 200 -14.08 -19.24 -2.07
C PRO A 200 -15.15 -19.46 -3.16
N ASP A 201 -14.70 -19.53 -4.41
CA ASP A 201 -15.45 -20.12 -5.52
C ASP A 201 -14.94 -21.54 -5.83
N GLU A 202 -15.52 -22.22 -6.82
CA GLU A 202 -15.15 -23.59 -7.19
C GLU A 202 -13.69 -23.72 -7.69
N ALA A 203 -13.15 -22.64 -8.26
CA ALA A 203 -11.81 -22.58 -8.79
C ALA A 203 -10.76 -22.35 -7.71
N TRP A 204 -11.13 -21.76 -6.56
CA TRP A 204 -10.21 -21.47 -5.47
C TRP A 204 -9.63 -22.74 -4.84
N LYS A 205 -8.29 -22.83 -4.82
CA LYS A 205 -7.54 -23.94 -4.19
C LYS A 205 -6.65 -23.49 -3.03
N GLY A 206 -6.65 -22.20 -2.71
CA GLY A 206 -5.84 -21.64 -1.63
C GLY A 206 -6.50 -21.75 -0.25
N PRO A 207 -5.83 -21.24 0.79
CA PRO A 207 -6.39 -21.09 2.13
C PRO A 207 -7.76 -20.37 2.15
N VAL A 208 -8.61 -20.77 3.09
CA VAL A 208 -9.94 -20.18 3.32
C VAL A 208 -10.08 -19.75 4.77
N GLY A 209 -10.58 -18.53 4.98
CA GLY A 209 -10.86 -17.97 6.30
C GLY A 209 -10.38 -16.53 6.48
N MET A 210 -10.23 -16.12 7.73
CA MET A 210 -9.69 -14.82 8.11
C MET A 210 -8.17 -14.81 8.02
N ILE A 211 -7.58 -13.65 7.73
CA ILE A 211 -6.12 -13.48 7.65
C ILE A 211 -5.39 -13.89 8.95
N THR A 212 -6.09 -13.81 10.09
CA THR A 212 -5.58 -14.19 11.40
C THR A 212 -5.18 -15.65 11.48
N ARG A 213 -5.88 -16.54 10.75
CA ARG A 213 -5.55 -17.96 10.66
C ARG A 213 -4.15 -18.21 10.11
N VAL A 214 -3.72 -17.41 9.13
CA VAL A 214 -2.37 -17.52 8.56
C VAL A 214 -1.32 -17.05 9.57
N LEU A 215 -1.63 -15.99 10.33
CA LEU A 215 -0.74 -15.46 11.35
C LEU A 215 -0.58 -16.42 12.54
N GLU A 216 -1.66 -17.06 12.99
CA GLU A 216 -1.62 -18.09 14.04
C GLU A 216 -0.70 -19.24 13.62
N GLN A 217 -0.87 -19.75 12.39
CA GLN A 217 0.01 -20.80 11.85
C GLN A 217 1.48 -20.37 11.79
N MET A 218 1.75 -19.14 11.33
CA MET A 218 3.11 -18.61 11.29
C MET A 218 3.71 -18.43 12.70
N ALA A 219 2.89 -18.05 13.69
CA ALA A 219 3.34 -17.89 15.07
C ALA A 219 3.68 -19.25 15.72
N ASP A 220 2.93 -20.30 15.41
CA ASP A 220 3.19 -21.66 15.90
C ASP A 220 4.48 -22.26 15.31
N GLU A 221 4.83 -21.89 14.08
CA GLU A 221 6.00 -22.39 13.35
C GLU A 221 7.29 -21.61 13.60
N ARG A 222 7.24 -20.47 14.30
CA ARG A 222 8.37 -19.54 14.44
C ARG A 222 8.70 -19.27 15.90
N ASP A 223 9.99 -19.26 16.23
CA ASP A 223 10.43 -19.02 17.60
C ASP A 223 10.38 -17.52 17.98
N ARG A 224 10.60 -17.23 19.27
CA ARG A 224 10.67 -15.85 19.78
C ARG A 224 11.79 -15.01 19.15
N SER A 225 12.80 -15.65 18.56
CA SER A 225 13.89 -14.94 17.88
C SER A 225 13.40 -14.34 16.56
N PHE A 226 12.55 -15.07 15.82
CA PHE A 226 11.92 -14.58 14.60
C PHE A 226 11.09 -13.32 14.85
N VAL A 227 10.21 -13.33 15.87
CA VAL A 227 9.34 -12.19 16.21
C VAL A 227 10.16 -10.93 16.52
N LYS A 228 11.25 -11.06 17.30
CA LYS A 228 12.13 -9.92 17.66
C LYS A 228 12.88 -9.30 16.47
N HIS A 229 13.05 -10.02 15.38
CA HIS A 229 13.80 -9.58 14.20
C HIS A 229 12.91 -9.39 12.96
N THR A 230 11.59 -9.31 13.16
CA THR A 230 10.62 -9.13 12.08
C THR A 230 9.90 -7.80 12.25
N ASN A 231 9.87 -6.99 11.17
CA ASN A 231 9.00 -5.83 11.09
C ASN A 231 7.73 -6.18 10.32
N ALA A 232 6.60 -5.67 10.78
CA ALA A 232 5.33 -5.84 10.09
C ALA A 232 4.80 -4.51 9.55
N ILE A 233 4.35 -4.50 8.29
CA ILE A 233 3.56 -3.40 7.73
C ILE A 233 2.16 -3.94 7.44
N VAL A 234 1.15 -3.35 8.08
CA VAL A 234 -0.23 -3.82 8.02
C VAL A 234 -1.12 -2.75 7.39
N CYS A 235 -1.90 -3.12 6.37
CA CYS A 235 -2.87 -2.23 5.76
C CYS A 235 -4.15 -2.96 5.35
N GLY A 236 -5.31 -2.45 5.75
CA GLY A 236 -6.60 -3.03 5.40
C GLY A 236 -7.74 -2.45 6.20
N PRO A 237 -8.90 -3.14 6.26
CA PRO A 237 -10.05 -2.69 7.03
C PRO A 237 -9.71 -2.52 8.53
N PRO A 238 -10.34 -1.57 9.24
CA PRO A 238 -10.07 -1.31 10.66
C PRO A 238 -10.13 -2.55 11.56
N VAL A 239 -11.13 -3.40 11.35
CA VAL A 239 -11.28 -4.66 12.10
C VAL A 239 -10.09 -5.59 11.87
N MET A 240 -9.60 -5.66 10.63
CA MET A 240 -8.48 -6.53 10.27
C MET A 240 -7.17 -6.03 10.88
N PHE A 241 -6.78 -4.78 10.63
CA PHE A 241 -5.47 -4.33 11.09
C PHE A 241 -5.40 -4.28 12.62
N LYS A 242 -6.49 -3.92 13.31
CA LYS A 242 -6.53 -3.96 14.78
C LYS A 242 -6.25 -5.36 15.31
N SER A 243 -6.98 -6.36 14.81
CA SER A 243 -6.81 -7.75 15.23
C SER A 243 -5.40 -8.28 14.91
N VAL A 244 -4.85 -7.94 13.75
CA VAL A 244 -3.48 -8.30 13.36
C VAL A 244 -2.45 -7.68 14.31
N CYS A 245 -2.55 -6.37 14.58
CA CYS A 245 -1.63 -5.68 15.47
C CYS A 245 -1.70 -6.22 16.90
N ASP A 246 -2.91 -6.53 17.41
CA ASP A 246 -3.08 -7.12 18.73
C ASP A 246 -2.35 -8.48 18.83
N MET A 247 -2.50 -9.36 17.84
CA MET A 247 -1.77 -10.64 17.81
C MET A 247 -0.26 -10.47 17.72
N LEU A 248 0.22 -9.58 16.85
CA LEU A 248 1.66 -9.37 16.65
C LEU A 248 2.33 -8.76 17.88
N THR A 249 1.61 -7.96 18.67
CA THR A 249 2.16 -7.33 19.88
C THR A 249 2.02 -8.18 21.13
N ALA A 250 1.16 -9.20 21.12
CA ALA A 250 0.99 -10.16 22.21
C ALA A 250 2.03 -11.31 22.19
N ALA A 251 2.68 -11.54 21.04
CA ALA A 251 3.71 -12.57 20.83
C ALA A 251 5.09 -12.15 21.36
#